data_AF-A0A1V0GMZ8-F1
#
_entry.id   AF-A0A1V0GMZ8-F1
#
_cell.length_a   1.000
_cell.length_b   1.000
_cell.length_c   1.000
_cell.angle_alpha   90.00
_cell.angle_beta   90.00
_cell.angle_gamma   90.00
#
_symmetry.space_group_name_H-M   'P 1'
#
loop_
_entity.id
_entity.type
_entity.pdbx_description
1 polymer ?
#
loop_
_entity_poly.entity_id
_entity_poly.type
_entity_poly.pdbx_seq_one_letter_code
_entity_poly.pdbx_strand_id
1 'polypeptide(L)' 'MSQENTALEHDDGPMFAVRLIDRRTGEVPRVNGNPLSLLTRSPRRAVAELLRGRSGPHWQTQVEPLEQAPRPRRPR' A
#
# COMPACT_ATOMS: atom_id res chain seq x y z
N MET A 1 19.29 -6.88 -35.69
CA MET A 1 18.63 -7.98 -34.86
C MET A 1 18.71 -7.62 -33.37
N SER A 2 17.88 -6.53 -33.00
CA SER A 2 16.90 -6.08 -32.01
C SER A 2 16.59 -7.16 -30.97
N GLN A 3 17.38 -7.00 -29.86
CA GLN A 3 16.45 -7.11 -28.70
C GLN A 3 17.10 -6.46 -27.48
N GLU A 4 17.14 -5.13 -27.28
CA GLU A 4 17.09 -4.26 -26.08
C GLU A 4 15.91 -4.66 -25.16
N ASN A 5 16.01 -5.84 -24.54
CA ASN A 5 15.07 -6.29 -23.49
C ASN A 5 15.29 -5.51 -22.19
N THR A 6 15.01 -4.16 -22.07
CA THR A 6 14.68 -3.40 -20.84
C THR A 6 13.77 -4.24 -19.93
N ALA A 7 14.27 -5.44 -19.40
CA ALA A 7 13.72 -6.12 -18.20
C ALA A 7 13.05 -5.12 -17.25
N LEU A 8 11.91 -4.48 -17.58
CA LEU A 8 10.99 -3.86 -16.58
C LEU A 8 11.24 -4.43 -15.19
N GLU A 9 12.44 -4.34 -14.61
CA GLU A 9 12.60 -4.44 -13.15
C GLU A 9 11.24 -4.45 -12.45
N HIS A 10 10.46 -5.51 -12.57
CA HIS A 10 9.31 -5.67 -11.63
C HIS A 10 9.65 -5.09 -10.26
N ASP A 11 9.30 -3.83 -10.08
CA ASP A 11 9.28 -3.27 -8.72
C ASP A 11 8.97 -4.34 -7.67
N ASP A 12 9.84 -5.38 -7.57
CA ASP A 12 9.67 -6.55 -6.68
C ASP A 12 9.81 -6.11 -5.23
N GLY A 13 9.76 -4.82 -4.92
CA GLY A 13 9.88 -4.43 -3.51
C GLY A 13 8.58 -4.69 -2.73
N PRO A 14 8.70 -4.85 -1.37
CA PRO A 14 7.54 -5.23 -0.55
C PRO A 14 6.37 -4.25 -0.73
N MET A 15 5.21 -4.84 -0.95
CA MET A 15 3.99 -4.03 -1.06
C MET A 15 3.32 -3.92 0.32
N PHE A 16 2.69 -2.70 0.39
CA PHE A 16 2.04 -2.45 1.70
C PHE A 16 0.57 -2.10 1.46
N ALA A 17 -0.17 -2.60 2.42
CA ALA A 17 -1.55 -2.06 2.48
C ALA A 17 -1.65 -0.98 3.57
N VAL A 18 -2.22 0.17 3.18
CA VAL A 18 -2.38 1.28 4.14
C VAL A 18 -3.89 1.56 4.28
N ARG A 19 -4.31 1.48 5.55
CA ARG A 19 -5.75 1.72 5.80
C ARG A 19 -5.94 2.93 6.71
N LEU A 20 -7.07 3.57 6.41
CA LEU A 20 -7.44 4.71 7.30
C LEU A 20 -8.43 4.23 8.35
N ILE A 21 -8.16 4.63 9.56
CA ILE A 21 -9.02 4.16 10.65
C ILE A 21 -9.62 5.38 11.34
N ASP A 22 -10.97 5.23 11.53
CA ASP A 22 -11.63 6.25 12.36
C ASP A 22 -11.47 5.91 13.85
N ARG A 23 -10.78 6.78 14.58
CA ARG A 23 -10.50 6.48 16.01
C ARG A 23 -11.77 6.60 16.85
N ARG A 24 -12.66 7.31 16.38
CA ARG A 24 -13.92 7.46 17.16
C ARG A 24 -14.73 6.16 17.18
N THR A 25 -14.62 5.47 16.04
CA THR A 25 -15.48 4.27 15.94
C THR A 25 -14.62 3.00 15.86
N GLY A 26 -13.31 3.23 15.58
CA GLY A 26 -12.40 2.08 15.41
C GLY A 26 -12.60 1.37 14.07
N GLU A 27 -13.30 1.92 13.19
CA GLU A 27 -13.61 1.23 11.92
C GLU A 27 -12.82 1.86 10.76
N VAL A 28 -12.76 1.05 9.58
CA VAL A 28 -12.18 1.60 8.33
C VAL A 28 -13.31 2.25 7.50
N PRO A 29 -13.10 3.52 7.25
CA PRO A 29 -14.15 4.16 6.45
C PRO A 29 -14.28 3.55 5.05
N ARG A 30 -15.52 3.61 4.58
CA ARG A 30 -15.77 3.05 3.24
C ARG A 30 -16.24 4.14 2.28
N VAL A 31 -15.77 4.06 1.07
CA VAL A 31 -16.29 4.96 0.02
C VAL A 31 -17.00 4.13 -1.04
N ASN A 32 -18.26 4.46 -1.12
CA ASN A 32 -19.12 3.68 -2.04
C ASN A 32 -19.13 2.19 -1.68
N GLY A 33 -19.04 1.98 -0.37
CA GLY A 33 -19.19 0.56 0.05
C GLY A 33 -17.84 -0.16 0.12
N ASN A 34 -16.72 0.51 -0.28
CA ASN A 34 -15.40 -0.15 -0.26
C ASN A 34 -14.52 0.48 0.83
N PRO A 35 -13.80 -0.42 1.49
CA PRO A 35 -12.90 0.15 2.52
C PRO A 35 -11.83 1.06 1.89
N LEU A 36 -11.69 2.09 2.55
CA LEU A 36 -10.69 3.02 2.01
C LEU A 36 -9.28 2.54 2.41
N SER A 37 -8.62 1.87 1.43
CA SER A 37 -7.23 1.40 1.59
C SER A 37 -6.44 1.64 0.32
N LEU A 38 -5.07 1.82 0.58
CA LEU A 38 -4.18 2.04 -0.57
C LEU A 38 -3.11 0.95 -0.60
N LEU A 39 -2.92 0.40 -1.77
CA LEU A 39 -1.74 -0.48 -1.94
C LEU A 39 -0.59 0.30 -2.56
N THR A 40 0.52 0.19 -1.86
CA THR A 40 1.60 1.07 -2.34
C THR A 40 2.95 0.45 -1.95
N ARG A 41 3.94 0.92 -2.66
CA ARG A 41 5.32 0.53 -2.25
C ARG A 41 5.95 1.64 -1.43
N SER A 42 5.20 2.71 -1.32
CA SER A 42 5.70 3.84 -0.50
C SER A 42 4.69 4.16 0.61
N PRO A 43 4.75 3.43 1.68
CA PRO A 43 3.70 3.54 2.71
C PRO A 43 3.74 4.90 3.41
N ARG A 44 4.86 5.53 3.52
CA ARG A 44 4.92 6.84 4.21
C ARG A 44 4.18 7.91 3.39
N ARG A 45 4.49 7.88 2.09
CA ARG A 45 3.76 8.85 1.25
C ARG A 45 2.25 8.59 1.28
N ALA A 46 1.84 7.40 1.24
CA ALA A 46 0.40 7.07 1.27
C ALA A 46 -0.24 7.50 2.60
N VAL A 47 0.49 7.33 3.65
CA VAL A 47 -0.04 7.78 4.95
C VAL A 47 -0.28 9.30 4.92
N ALA A 48 0.68 10.00 4.47
CA ALA A 48 0.53 11.46 4.42
C ALA A 48 -0.68 11.87 3.58
N GLU A 49 -0.83 11.12 2.53
CA GLU A 49 -1.96 11.49 1.63
C GLU A 49 -3.30 11.18 2.30
N LEU A 50 -3.33 10.10 2.95
CA LEU A 50 -4.64 9.74 3.56
C LEU A 50 -4.96 10.69 4.72
N LEU A 51 -3.99 11.22 5.31
CA LEU A 51 -4.29 12.05 6.49
C LEU A 51 -4.39 13.52 6.08
N ARG A 52 -4.05 13.78 4.87
CA ARG A 52 -4.06 15.19 4.46
C ARG A 52 -5.46 15.78 4.59
N GLY A 53 -5.50 16.96 5.33
CA GLY A 53 -6.80 17.66 5.46
C GLY A 53 -7.69 17.00 6.52
N ARG A 54 -7.04 15.92 7.30
CA ARG A 54 -7.86 15.25 8.33
C ARG A 54 -7.29 15.57 9.72
N SER A 55 -8.19 15.55 10.66
CA SER A 55 -7.73 15.86 12.03
C SER A 55 -7.10 14.63 12.70
N GLY A 56 -5.91 14.77 13.23
CA GLY A 56 -5.06 13.73 13.87
C GLY A 56 -5.77 13.03 15.04
N PRO A 57 -6.58 13.64 15.81
CA PRO A 57 -7.24 12.97 16.94
C PRO A 57 -8.38 12.06 16.47
N HIS A 58 -8.85 12.25 15.22
CA HIS A 58 -9.99 11.43 14.77
C HIS A 58 -9.54 10.35 13.78
N TRP A 59 -8.37 10.63 13.28
CA TRP A 59 -8.02 9.68 12.21
C TRP A 59 -6.60 9.15 12.44
N GLN A 60 -6.51 7.85 12.07
CA GLN A 60 -5.19 7.19 12.12
C GLN A 60 -5.04 6.24 10.92
N THR A 61 -3.73 5.93 10.68
CA THR A 61 -3.52 4.96 9.57
C THR A 61 -2.83 3.70 10.13
N GLN A 62 -3.20 2.63 9.46
CA GLN A 62 -2.50 1.36 9.76
C GLN A 62 -1.80 0.83 8.50
N VAL A 63 -0.52 0.48 8.76
CA VAL A 63 0.29 -0.01 7.60
C VAL A 63 0.61 -1.49 7.83
N GLU A 64 0.22 -2.23 6.76
CA GLU A 64 0.52 -3.67 6.84
C GLU A 64 1.31 -4.12 5.60
N PRO A 65 2.43 -4.80 5.85
CA PRO A 65 3.15 -5.35 4.69
C PRO A 65 2.36 -6.50 4.03
N LEU A 66 2.47 -6.50 2.65
CA LEU A 66 1.78 -7.61 1.96
C LEU A 66 2.84 -8.63 1.51
N GLU A 67 2.78 -9.81 2.19
CA GLU A 67 3.79 -10.82 1.83
C GLU A 67 3.78 -11.08 0.31
N GLN A 68 5.00 -10.77 -0.27
CA GLN A 68 5.10 -11.17 -1.70
C GLN A 68 5.49 -12.66 -1.80
N ALA A 69 4.57 -13.51 -2.38
CA ALA A 69 4.96 -14.91 -2.63
C ALA A 69 6.45 -15.00 -3.03
N PRO A 70 7.23 -15.87 -2.29
CA PRO A 70 8.63 -16.04 -2.68
C PRO A 70 8.77 -16.29 -4.19
N ARG A 71 9.49 -15.39 -4.84
CA ARG A 71 9.83 -15.68 -6.25
C ARG A 71 10.51 -17.05 -6.38
N PRO A 72 9.97 -17.99 -7.26
CA PRO A 72 10.66 -19.28 -7.43
C PRO A 72 12.13 -19.09 -7.84
N ARG A 73 13.05 -19.52 -6.92
CA ARG A 73 14.50 -19.51 -7.26
C ARG A 73 14.75 -20.22 -8.59
N ARG A 74 15.12 -19.46 -9.65
CA ARG A 74 15.49 -20.10 -10.93
C ARG A 74 16.67 -21.06 -10.76
N PRO A 75 16.51 -22.34 -11.10
CA PRO A 75 17.63 -23.29 -10.97
C PRO A 75 18.75 -22.97 -11.98
N ARG A 76 20.07 -22.71 -11.44
CA ARG A 76 21.34 -22.53 -12.18
C ARG A 76 21.50 -23.59 -13.27
#